data_AF-A0A915YCV5-F1
#
_entry.id   AF-A0A915YCV5-F1
#
_cell.length_a   1.000
_cell.length_b   1.000
_cell.length_c   1.000
_cell.angle_alpha   90.00
_cell.angle_beta   90.00
_cell.angle_gamma   90.00
#
_symmetry.space_group_name_H-M   'P 1'
#
loop_
_entity.id
_entity.type
_entity.pdbx_description
1 polymer ?
#
loop_
_entity_poly.entity_id
_entity_poly.type
_entity_poly.pdbx_seq_one_letter_code
_entity_poly.pdbx_strand_id
1 'polypeptide(L)'
;MKLTLLLLMIMVNWVAAQNLSINELGRYTDGRDGACEIAAYDSTSHQLIITNAATDSIDIIDVTNPAAPIVVGGVDVSLYGGGINSVVNLNNGYFAAAIEAPIKQDSGKVVFFDMSGAYVVELMVGALPDMLTVTKDGNKVLVACEGEPNDAYTIDPEGSIGIIDISGGVMNLTANQVTLLNFNNAPATIAGSVQKPNTTYAEDLEPEYIAVNEASTLAGVVCQENNVLILVDLTADTILSYKGLGFKDHSVQGNGLDASNVDGAINILTQNVKGVYQPDAIAAYTVNNTTYFISANEGDARDYGGYSSETRVKNLTLDSAAFPTANVLQGDSVLGRLKTFTADVIGDTDGDGDVDELYSYGARSFSIWDAAGNLVWDSGDAIEQYIAANYPTFFNCNDGLAAKMDNRSDDKGAEPEAVTIGKIGTRVYAFVGLERQGGIMVYEVTDPNNPVFENFIHSFDLATGTMLDIAPEGLIFVPAAESHNNKNMLIVSNEVSGTTVIYEVEDLLSSLRLTNSVNEISVYPNPTQHQLTIDLGQELDGSVNYQLINGIGQELKNGQLGETQSTLEISDLPNGIYYLTLRNAEQLLFTQKVVKY
;
A
#
# COMPACT_ATOMS: atom_id res chain seq x y z
N MET A 1 54.38 19.08 -19.77
CA MET A 1 53.15 18.71 -20.48
C MET A 1 52.37 17.77 -19.55
N LYS A 2 51.42 18.30 -18.77
CA LYS A 2 50.60 17.50 -17.85
C LYS A 2 49.47 16.87 -18.68
N LEU A 3 49.42 15.55 -18.73
CA LEU A 3 48.34 14.79 -19.37
C LEU A 3 47.22 14.65 -18.35
N THR A 4 46.12 15.38 -18.56
CA THR A 4 44.90 15.24 -17.77
C THR A 4 44.17 14.00 -18.26
N LEU A 5 44.07 12.98 -17.41
CA LEU A 5 43.30 11.77 -17.68
C LEU A 5 41.83 12.07 -17.30
N LEU A 6 40.98 12.29 -18.30
CA LEU A 6 39.55 12.46 -18.11
C LEU A 6 38.94 11.06 -17.94
N LEU A 7 38.55 10.70 -16.72
CA LEU A 7 37.82 9.48 -16.43
C LEU A 7 36.36 9.69 -16.87
N LEU A 8 35.97 9.09 -18.00
CA LEU A 8 34.59 9.11 -18.49
C LEU A 8 33.79 8.10 -17.64
N MET A 9 33.05 8.60 -16.65
CA MET A 9 32.08 7.82 -15.89
C MET A 9 30.90 7.50 -16.83
N ILE A 10 30.79 6.25 -17.26
CA ILE A 10 29.62 5.77 -17.99
C ILE A 10 28.51 5.63 -16.96
N MET A 11 27.61 6.61 -16.89
CA MET A 11 26.33 6.44 -16.21
C MET A 11 25.49 5.46 -17.03
N VAL A 12 25.39 4.22 -16.56
CA VAL A 12 24.39 3.27 -17.05
C VAL A 12 23.08 3.71 -16.41
N ASN A 13 22.28 4.48 -17.13
CA ASN A 13 20.88 4.66 -16.77
C ASN A 13 20.21 3.30 -16.94
N TRP A 14 19.96 2.61 -15.82
CA TRP A 14 18.98 1.55 -15.80
C TRP A 14 17.62 2.23 -16.00
N VAL A 15 17.15 2.27 -17.24
CA VAL A 15 15.72 2.41 -17.48
C VAL A 15 15.13 1.09 -17.03
N ALA A 16 14.73 0.99 -15.77
CA ALA A 16 13.80 -0.05 -15.38
C ALA A 16 12.57 0.15 -16.26
N ALA A 17 12.28 -0.82 -17.12
CA ALA A 17 11.02 -0.82 -17.83
C ALA A 17 9.93 -0.86 -16.77
N GLN A 18 8.97 0.05 -16.85
CA GLN A 18 7.79 0.01 -15.99
C GLN A 18 7.10 -1.34 -16.22
N ASN A 19 6.97 -2.14 -15.17
CA ASN A 19 6.44 -3.50 -15.31
C ASN A 19 4.91 -3.52 -15.28
N LEU A 20 4.28 -2.45 -14.80
CA LEU A 20 2.84 -2.32 -14.67
C LEU A 20 2.24 -1.26 -15.61
N SER A 21 1.15 -1.59 -16.28
CA SER A 21 0.20 -0.59 -16.80
C SER A 21 -0.97 -0.49 -15.84
N ILE A 22 -1.34 0.74 -15.48
CA ILE A 22 -2.46 1.01 -14.57
C ILE A 22 -3.40 1.99 -15.27
N ASN A 23 -4.65 1.58 -15.48
CA ASN A 23 -5.62 2.36 -16.23
C ASN A 23 -6.94 2.44 -15.45
N GLU A 24 -7.54 3.63 -15.37
CA GLU A 24 -8.87 3.77 -14.80
C GLU A 24 -9.90 3.02 -15.66
N LEU A 25 -10.66 2.12 -15.03
CA LEU A 25 -11.83 1.48 -15.64
C LEU A 25 -13.07 2.35 -15.50
N GLY A 26 -13.26 2.94 -14.32
CA GLY A 26 -14.33 3.89 -14.02
C GLY A 26 -14.36 4.25 -12.55
N ARG A 27 -15.38 5.01 -12.15
CA ARG A 27 -15.50 5.57 -10.81
C ARG A 27 -16.95 5.75 -10.39
N TYR A 28 -17.17 5.66 -9.08
CA TYR A 28 -18.35 6.16 -8.40
C TYR A 28 -18.01 7.50 -7.74
N THR A 29 -18.95 8.44 -7.75
CA THR A 29 -18.78 9.76 -7.15
C THR A 29 -20.04 10.12 -6.40
N ASP A 30 -19.91 10.19 -5.08
CA ASP A 30 -20.86 10.83 -4.20
C ASP A 30 -20.58 12.34 -4.14
N GLY A 31 -19.31 12.71 -3.95
CA GLY A 31 -18.82 14.09 -4.00
C GLY A 31 -18.94 14.87 -2.69
N ARG A 32 -19.36 14.24 -1.60
CA ARG A 32 -19.35 14.82 -0.25
C ARG A 32 -18.08 14.38 0.50
N ASP A 33 -17.55 15.31 1.27
CA ASP A 33 -16.50 15.05 2.27
C ASP A 33 -17.03 14.08 3.34
N GLY A 34 -16.24 13.09 3.74
CA GLY A 34 -16.67 11.99 4.62
C GLY A 34 -17.53 10.91 3.94
N ALA A 35 -17.62 10.90 2.60
CA ALA A 35 -18.23 9.80 1.85
C ALA A 35 -17.14 8.95 1.20
N CYS A 36 -17.43 7.68 0.93
CA CYS A 36 -16.49 6.79 0.23
C CYS A 36 -15.13 6.65 0.93
N GLU A 37 -15.15 6.32 2.22
CA GLU A 37 -13.95 6.17 3.05
C GLU A 37 -13.40 4.73 2.95
N ILE A 38 -14.21 3.74 3.36
CA ILE A 38 -13.88 2.31 3.28
C ILE A 38 -14.82 1.61 2.31
N ALA A 39 -14.25 0.71 1.49
CA ALA A 39 -15.02 -0.11 0.58
C ALA A 39 -14.74 -1.62 0.80
N ALA A 40 -15.72 -2.43 0.42
CA ALA A 40 -15.58 -3.87 0.24
C ALA A 40 -16.12 -4.27 -1.14
N TYR A 41 -15.52 -5.29 -1.76
CA TYR A 41 -15.96 -5.82 -3.06
C TYR A 41 -16.51 -7.23 -2.93
N ASP A 42 -17.65 -7.50 -3.57
CA ASP A 42 -18.19 -8.86 -3.72
C ASP A 42 -18.14 -9.35 -5.17
N SER A 43 -17.43 -10.45 -5.36
CA SER A 43 -17.22 -11.08 -6.67
C SER A 43 -18.45 -11.82 -7.19
N THR A 44 -19.44 -12.13 -6.34
CA THR A 44 -20.61 -12.93 -6.72
C THR A 44 -21.73 -12.03 -7.21
N SER A 45 -22.02 -10.94 -6.49
CA SER A 45 -23.02 -9.95 -6.87
C SER A 45 -22.46 -8.82 -7.75
N HIS A 46 -21.14 -8.73 -7.89
CA HIS A 46 -20.43 -7.66 -8.57
C HIS A 46 -20.74 -6.29 -7.97
N GLN A 47 -20.74 -6.22 -6.64
CA GLN A 47 -21.07 -4.99 -5.91
C GLN A 47 -19.88 -4.46 -5.12
N LEU A 48 -19.84 -3.13 -4.98
CA LEU A 48 -19.11 -2.46 -3.93
C LEU A 48 -20.07 -2.11 -2.80
N ILE A 49 -19.60 -2.29 -1.57
CA ILE A 49 -20.23 -1.84 -0.34
C ILE A 49 -19.33 -0.75 0.20
N ILE A 50 -19.84 0.46 0.35
CA ILE A 50 -19.02 1.65 0.60
C ILE A 50 -19.57 2.42 1.80
N THR A 51 -18.71 2.78 2.75
CA THR A 51 -19.10 3.62 3.90
C THR A 51 -19.36 5.07 3.45
N ASN A 52 -20.31 5.70 4.12
CA ASN A 52 -20.68 7.09 3.89
C ASN A 52 -21.03 7.75 5.22
N ALA A 53 -19.99 8.14 5.98
CA ALA A 53 -20.12 8.82 7.26
C ALA A 53 -20.85 10.17 7.12
N ALA A 54 -20.71 10.85 5.97
CA ALA A 54 -21.42 12.09 5.67
C ALA A 54 -22.96 11.98 5.74
N THR A 55 -23.51 10.77 5.60
CA THR A 55 -24.95 10.52 5.78
C THR A 55 -25.32 9.39 6.72
N ASP A 56 -24.38 8.89 7.54
CA ASP A 56 -24.62 7.71 8.36
C ASP A 56 -25.23 6.56 7.53
N SER A 57 -24.59 6.24 6.41
CA SER A 57 -25.09 5.22 5.49
C SER A 57 -24.01 4.31 4.91
N ILE A 58 -24.46 3.19 4.35
CA ILE A 58 -23.65 2.33 3.47
C ILE A 58 -24.28 2.38 2.09
N ASP A 59 -23.49 2.68 1.07
CA ASP A 59 -23.90 2.68 -0.33
C ASP A 59 -23.57 1.32 -0.98
N ILE A 60 -24.55 0.73 -1.68
CA ILE A 60 -24.37 -0.53 -2.43
C ILE A 60 -24.37 -0.20 -3.92
N ILE A 61 -23.21 -0.40 -4.56
CA ILE A 61 -22.95 0.00 -5.94
C ILE A 61 -22.76 -1.23 -6.81
N ASP A 62 -23.59 -1.42 -7.85
CA ASP A 62 -23.34 -2.40 -8.90
C ASP A 62 -22.18 -1.93 -9.79
N VAL A 63 -21.19 -2.80 -9.94
CA VAL A 63 -20.02 -2.60 -10.79
C VAL A 63 -19.91 -3.68 -11.87
N THR A 64 -21.02 -4.34 -12.24
CA THR A 64 -21.06 -5.31 -13.35
C THR A 64 -20.46 -4.71 -14.63
N ASN A 65 -20.68 -3.41 -14.83
CA ASN A 65 -19.89 -2.60 -15.76
C ASN A 65 -19.02 -1.60 -14.97
N PRO A 66 -17.72 -1.87 -14.76
CA PRO A 66 -16.86 -1.01 -13.95
C PRO A 66 -16.67 0.39 -14.56
N ALA A 67 -16.93 0.57 -15.86
CA ALA A 67 -16.92 1.87 -16.52
C ALA A 67 -18.16 2.72 -16.28
N ALA A 68 -19.21 2.16 -15.69
CA ALA A 68 -20.40 2.89 -15.28
C ALA A 68 -21.01 2.28 -14.00
N PRO A 69 -20.38 2.47 -12.83
CA PRO A 69 -20.94 2.05 -11.55
C PRO A 69 -22.32 2.67 -11.29
N ILE A 70 -23.23 1.91 -10.67
CA ILE A 70 -24.62 2.35 -10.42
C ILE A 70 -25.01 2.04 -8.97
N VAL A 71 -25.53 3.03 -8.24
CA VAL A 71 -26.14 2.81 -6.93
C VAL A 71 -27.38 1.91 -7.08
N VAL A 72 -27.40 0.78 -6.40
CA VAL A 72 -28.51 -0.19 -6.44
C VAL A 72 -29.20 -0.39 -5.08
N GLY A 73 -28.61 0.10 -4.00
CA GLY A 73 -29.20 0.04 -2.68
C GLY A 73 -28.35 0.80 -1.65
N GLY A 74 -28.75 0.68 -0.39
CA GLY A 74 -27.99 1.21 0.72
C GLY A 74 -28.63 0.85 2.07
N VAL A 75 -27.87 1.08 3.14
CA VAL A 75 -28.28 0.85 4.52
C VAL A 75 -28.21 2.18 5.27
N ASP A 76 -29.30 2.54 5.96
CA ASP A 76 -29.31 3.63 6.93
C ASP A 76 -28.71 3.12 8.25
N VAL A 77 -27.48 3.53 8.56
CA VAL A 77 -26.77 3.03 9.75
C VAL A 77 -27.14 3.76 11.04
N SER A 78 -27.84 4.89 10.94
CA SER A 78 -28.39 5.60 12.11
C SER A 78 -29.37 4.73 12.92
N LEU A 79 -29.91 3.69 12.29
CA LEU A 79 -30.76 2.68 12.92
C LEU A 79 -30.00 1.75 13.88
N TYR A 80 -28.67 1.69 13.79
CA TYR A 80 -27.83 0.75 14.57
C TYR A 80 -26.89 1.43 15.56
N GLY A 81 -26.69 2.74 15.44
CA GLY A 81 -25.81 3.55 16.30
C GLY A 81 -25.50 4.92 15.69
N GLY A 82 -25.37 4.99 14.35
CA GLY A 82 -24.69 6.10 13.66
C GLY A 82 -23.17 5.95 13.77
N GLY A 83 -22.41 6.69 12.97
CA GLY A 83 -20.93 6.55 12.91
C GLY A 83 -20.53 5.20 12.32
N ILE A 84 -20.39 5.15 11.00
CA ILE A 84 -19.93 3.97 10.27
C ILE A 84 -18.46 4.16 9.91
N ASN A 85 -17.59 3.30 10.45
CA ASN A 85 -16.15 3.46 10.27
C ASN A 85 -15.63 2.49 9.21
N SER A 86 -16.09 1.23 9.24
CA SER A 86 -15.56 0.20 8.33
C SER A 86 -16.59 -0.82 7.86
N VAL A 87 -16.31 -1.44 6.72
CA VAL A 87 -17.07 -2.56 6.14
C VAL A 87 -16.13 -3.64 5.62
N VAL A 88 -16.55 -4.91 5.76
CA VAL A 88 -15.84 -6.05 5.15
C VAL A 88 -16.81 -6.99 4.45
N ASN A 89 -16.42 -7.52 3.29
CA ASN A 89 -17.11 -8.64 2.67
C ASN A 89 -16.64 -9.96 3.30
N LEU A 90 -17.59 -10.82 3.68
CA LEU A 90 -17.32 -12.13 4.28
C LEU A 90 -17.17 -13.25 3.24
N ASN A 91 -17.32 -12.94 1.94
CA ASN A 91 -17.22 -13.87 0.80
C ASN A 91 -18.19 -15.06 0.90
N ASN A 92 -19.31 -14.89 1.59
CA ASN A 92 -20.32 -15.92 1.82
C ASN A 92 -21.76 -15.41 1.64
N GLY A 93 -21.93 -14.31 0.89
CA GLY A 93 -23.22 -13.66 0.64
C GLY A 93 -23.65 -12.67 1.72
N TYR A 94 -22.72 -12.28 2.60
CA TYR A 94 -22.93 -11.33 3.68
C TYR A 94 -21.74 -10.37 3.78
N PHE A 95 -22.00 -9.19 4.33
CA PHE A 95 -20.97 -8.24 4.75
C PHE A 95 -21.20 -7.83 6.21
N ALA A 96 -20.16 -7.32 6.85
CA ALA A 96 -20.23 -6.79 8.21
C ALA A 96 -19.77 -5.32 8.21
N ALA A 97 -20.31 -4.56 9.17
CA ALA A 97 -20.05 -3.14 9.36
C ALA A 97 -19.69 -2.86 10.82
N ALA A 98 -18.67 -2.05 11.07
CA ALA A 98 -18.30 -1.55 12.40
C ALA A 98 -19.00 -0.21 12.62
N ILE A 99 -19.78 -0.14 13.70
CA ILE A 99 -20.67 0.99 13.96
C ILE A 99 -20.46 1.44 15.40
N GLU A 100 -20.21 2.73 15.56
CA GLU A 100 -20.01 3.37 16.85
C GLU A 100 -21.29 3.33 17.72
N ALA A 101 -21.12 3.57 19.02
CA ALA A 101 -22.26 3.92 19.86
C ALA A 101 -22.56 5.43 19.72
N PRO A 102 -23.82 5.87 19.96
CA PRO A 102 -24.15 7.30 19.96
C PRO A 102 -23.30 8.16 20.91
N ILE A 103 -22.72 7.53 21.94
CA ILE A 103 -21.63 8.07 22.74
C ILE A 103 -20.40 7.24 22.37
N LYS A 104 -19.41 7.84 21.68
CA LYS A 104 -18.23 7.14 21.14
C LYS A 104 -17.50 6.25 22.17
N GLN A 105 -17.46 6.71 23.43
CA GLN A 105 -16.80 6.00 24.52
C GLN A 105 -17.56 4.77 25.05
N ASP A 106 -18.81 4.58 24.66
CA ASP A 106 -19.58 3.37 24.98
C ASP A 106 -19.25 2.25 23.96
N SER A 107 -19.48 0.99 24.34
CA SER A 107 -19.34 -0.16 23.43
C SER A 107 -20.15 0.03 22.14
N GLY A 108 -19.49 -0.06 20.99
CA GLY A 108 -20.11 -0.11 19.67
C GLY A 108 -20.53 -1.52 19.26
N LYS A 109 -20.77 -1.69 17.97
CA LYS A 109 -21.31 -2.92 17.39
C LYS A 109 -20.61 -3.32 16.10
N VAL A 110 -20.64 -4.63 15.84
CA VAL A 110 -20.54 -5.16 14.47
C VAL A 110 -21.94 -5.60 14.04
N VAL A 111 -22.38 -5.09 12.89
CA VAL A 111 -23.68 -5.42 12.30
C VAL A 111 -23.49 -6.16 10.99
N PHE A 112 -24.17 -7.30 10.86
CA PHE A 112 -24.12 -8.19 9.71
C PHE A 112 -25.34 -7.98 8.82
N PHE A 113 -25.11 -7.90 7.52
CA PHE A 113 -26.12 -7.72 6.49
C PHE A 113 -25.94 -8.77 5.39
N ASP A 114 -27.03 -9.10 4.70
CA ASP A 114 -26.90 -9.77 3.39
C ASP A 114 -26.50 -8.76 2.30
N MET A 115 -26.12 -9.25 1.12
CA MET A 115 -25.69 -8.39 0.00
C MET A 115 -26.77 -7.43 -0.54
N SER A 116 -28.02 -7.55 -0.11
CA SER A 116 -29.07 -6.57 -0.44
C SER A 116 -29.12 -5.40 0.56
N GLY A 117 -28.32 -5.47 1.64
CA GLY A 117 -28.36 -4.55 2.77
C GLY A 117 -29.40 -4.94 3.83
N ALA A 118 -29.99 -6.13 3.76
CA ALA A 118 -30.95 -6.56 4.77
C ALA A 118 -30.23 -7.01 6.04
N TYR A 119 -30.68 -6.49 7.19
CA TYR A 119 -30.16 -6.84 8.51
C TYR A 119 -30.25 -8.35 8.79
N VAL A 120 -29.19 -8.90 9.38
CA VAL A 120 -29.10 -10.29 9.83
C VAL A 120 -28.98 -10.38 11.35
N VAL A 121 -27.91 -9.82 11.92
CA VAL A 121 -27.60 -9.85 13.35
C VAL A 121 -26.65 -8.71 13.72
N GLU A 122 -26.72 -8.22 14.94
CA GLU A 122 -25.71 -7.32 15.53
C GLU A 122 -25.10 -7.92 16.79
N LEU A 123 -23.82 -7.62 17.03
CA LEU A 123 -23.06 -8.06 18.19
C LEU A 123 -22.34 -6.86 18.80
N MET A 124 -22.44 -6.71 20.12
CA MET A 124 -21.68 -5.71 20.85
C MET A 124 -20.19 -6.08 20.87
N VAL A 125 -19.33 -5.08 20.71
CA VAL A 125 -17.87 -5.20 20.78
C VAL A 125 -17.28 -4.12 21.71
N GLY A 126 -16.01 -3.75 21.56
CA GLY A 126 -15.38 -2.67 22.34
C GLY A 126 -15.92 -1.28 22.00
N ALA A 127 -15.42 -0.26 22.70
CA ALA A 127 -15.69 1.14 22.38
C ALA A 127 -15.02 1.52 21.06
N LEU A 128 -15.67 2.39 20.29
CA LEU A 128 -15.23 2.82 18.95
C LEU A 128 -14.68 1.67 18.07
N PRO A 129 -15.53 0.72 17.63
CA PRO A 129 -15.10 -0.25 16.64
C PRO A 129 -14.83 0.48 15.34
N ASP A 130 -13.56 0.56 14.99
CA ASP A 130 -13.11 1.39 13.89
C ASP A 130 -12.92 0.54 12.63
N MET A 131 -11.88 -0.28 12.64
CA MET A 131 -11.55 -1.19 11.54
C MET A 131 -12.11 -2.60 11.77
N LEU A 132 -12.57 -3.26 10.70
CA LEU A 132 -12.78 -4.71 10.72
C LEU A 132 -12.23 -5.44 9.50
N THR A 133 -11.83 -6.70 9.71
CA THR A 133 -11.36 -7.60 8.64
C THR A 133 -11.80 -9.03 8.87
N VAL A 134 -11.60 -9.90 7.88
CA VAL A 134 -11.97 -11.32 7.93
C VAL A 134 -10.74 -12.20 7.74
N THR A 135 -10.68 -13.32 8.47
CA THR A 135 -9.65 -14.33 8.25
C THR A 135 -9.73 -14.90 6.84
N LYS A 136 -8.58 -15.30 6.27
CA LYS A 136 -8.51 -15.82 4.89
C LYS A 136 -9.28 -17.12 4.70
N ASP A 137 -9.51 -17.88 5.77
CA ASP A 137 -10.36 -19.07 5.79
C ASP A 137 -11.86 -18.76 5.97
N GLY A 138 -12.23 -17.50 6.17
CA GLY A 138 -13.62 -17.02 6.33
C GLY A 138 -14.26 -17.38 7.68
N ASN A 139 -13.49 -17.83 8.67
CA ASN A 139 -14.03 -18.32 9.93
C ASN A 139 -14.15 -17.27 11.03
N LYS A 140 -13.43 -16.15 10.97
CA LYS A 140 -13.49 -15.11 12.00
C LYS A 140 -13.54 -13.70 11.41
N VAL A 141 -14.31 -12.82 12.05
CA VAL A 141 -14.22 -11.37 11.87
C VAL A 141 -13.40 -10.79 13.01
N LEU A 142 -12.39 -9.99 12.68
CA LEU A 142 -11.56 -9.28 13.64
C LEU A 142 -11.93 -7.79 13.61
N VAL A 143 -11.91 -7.15 14.77
CA VAL A 143 -12.33 -5.76 14.95
C VAL A 143 -11.28 -5.04 15.78
N ALA A 144 -10.77 -3.92 15.29
CA ALA A 144 -10.02 -2.97 16.08
C ALA A 144 -11.04 -2.08 16.81
N CYS A 145 -11.01 -2.07 18.13
CA CYS A 145 -11.85 -1.18 18.92
C CYS A 145 -10.91 -0.21 19.61
N GLU A 146 -10.72 0.97 19.01
CA GLU A 146 -9.74 1.96 19.43
C GLU A 146 -9.93 2.32 20.90
N GLY A 147 -11.16 2.69 21.27
CA GLY A 147 -11.43 3.20 22.61
C GLY A 147 -11.02 4.66 22.81
N GLU A 148 -11.15 5.51 21.78
CA GLU A 148 -10.79 6.92 21.90
C GLU A 148 -11.43 7.64 23.10
N PRO A 149 -10.74 8.63 23.67
CA PRO A 149 -11.27 9.51 24.70
C PRO A 149 -12.30 10.49 24.15
N ASN A 150 -13.13 11.02 25.04
CA ASN A 150 -13.97 12.17 24.67
C ASN A 150 -13.12 13.44 24.51
N ASP A 151 -13.60 14.45 23.77
CA ASP A 151 -12.85 15.70 23.51
C ASP A 151 -12.31 16.39 24.78
N ALA A 152 -13.03 16.32 25.89
CA ALA A 152 -12.58 16.88 27.18
C ALA A 152 -11.54 16.02 27.92
N TYR A 153 -11.20 14.84 27.40
CA TYR A 153 -10.30 13.84 27.96
C TYR A 153 -10.64 13.40 29.40
N THR A 154 -11.95 13.40 29.69
CA THR A 154 -12.51 13.04 31.01
C THR A 154 -13.03 11.61 31.09
N ILE A 155 -13.29 11.00 29.92
CA ILE A 155 -13.73 9.62 29.74
C ILE A 155 -12.84 9.07 28.63
N ASP A 156 -12.04 8.07 28.98
CA ASP A 156 -10.95 7.49 28.20
C ASP A 156 -11.07 5.96 28.39
N PRO A 157 -11.89 5.27 27.56
CA PRO A 157 -12.16 3.85 27.73
C PRO A 157 -10.97 3.01 27.26
N GLU A 158 -10.79 1.81 27.83
CA GLU A 158 -9.75 0.89 27.34
C GLU A 158 -10.10 0.40 25.92
N GLY A 159 -9.13 0.47 25.01
CA GLY A 159 -9.19 -0.19 23.71
C GLY A 159 -9.23 -1.73 23.82
N SER A 160 -9.62 -2.39 22.73
CA SER A 160 -9.66 -3.86 22.66
C SER A 160 -9.61 -4.41 21.24
N ILE A 161 -9.31 -5.71 21.12
CA ILE A 161 -9.42 -6.44 19.85
C ILE A 161 -10.61 -7.39 19.93
N GLY A 162 -11.61 -7.18 19.08
CA GLY A 162 -12.76 -8.06 18.93
C GLY A 162 -12.48 -9.22 17.99
N ILE A 163 -12.88 -10.43 18.38
CA ILE A 163 -12.84 -11.63 17.53
C ILE A 163 -14.22 -12.27 17.55
N ILE A 164 -14.86 -12.38 16.38
CA ILE A 164 -16.17 -12.97 16.21
C ILE A 164 -16.03 -14.27 15.42
N ASP A 165 -16.29 -15.42 16.05
CA ASP A 165 -16.29 -16.72 15.38
C ASP A 165 -17.55 -16.87 14.51
N ILE A 166 -17.35 -16.88 13.19
CA ILE A 166 -18.39 -17.04 12.17
C ILE A 166 -18.31 -18.38 11.43
N SER A 167 -17.51 -19.33 11.92
CA SER A 167 -17.37 -20.67 11.31
C SER A 167 -18.69 -21.45 11.24
N GLY A 168 -19.63 -21.16 12.16
CA GLY A 168 -21.00 -21.68 12.16
C GLY A 168 -21.99 -20.95 11.25
N GLY A 169 -21.53 -19.92 10.52
CA GLY A 169 -22.35 -18.98 9.75
C GLY A 169 -22.93 -17.84 10.58
N VAL A 170 -23.39 -16.78 9.90
CA VAL A 170 -23.76 -15.51 10.56
C VAL A 170 -25.19 -15.47 11.14
N MET A 171 -26.11 -16.32 10.66
CA MET A 171 -27.55 -16.20 10.99
C MET A 171 -27.91 -16.44 12.46
N ASN A 172 -27.07 -17.15 13.22
CA ASN A 172 -27.35 -17.51 14.62
C ASN A 172 -26.26 -17.03 15.57
N LEU A 173 -25.49 -16.01 15.19
CA LEU A 173 -24.49 -15.44 16.08
C LEU A 173 -25.14 -14.85 17.32
N THR A 174 -24.44 -14.97 18.43
CA THR A 174 -24.79 -14.39 19.72
C THR A 174 -23.53 -13.86 20.37
N ALA A 175 -23.66 -13.18 21.52
CA ALA A 175 -22.51 -12.73 22.29
C ALA A 175 -21.53 -13.87 22.69
N ASN A 176 -21.95 -15.14 22.65
CA ASN A 176 -21.07 -16.29 22.93
C ASN A 176 -20.01 -16.52 21.83
N GLN A 177 -20.17 -15.93 20.64
CA GLN A 177 -19.20 -15.99 19.55
C GLN A 177 -18.19 -14.84 19.60
N VAL A 178 -18.37 -13.87 20.50
CA VAL A 178 -17.51 -12.70 20.63
C VAL A 178 -16.48 -12.95 21.72
N THR A 179 -15.20 -12.80 21.37
CA THR A 179 -14.09 -12.72 22.31
C THR A 179 -13.52 -11.30 22.24
N LEU A 180 -13.38 -10.63 23.39
CA LEU A 180 -12.68 -9.35 23.50
C LEU A 180 -11.32 -9.57 24.15
N LEU A 181 -10.25 -9.26 23.42
CA LEU A 181 -8.90 -9.22 23.94
C LEU A 181 -8.63 -7.83 24.49
N ASN A 182 -8.54 -7.73 25.81
CA ASN A 182 -8.15 -6.50 26.51
C ASN A 182 -6.64 -6.47 26.81
N PHE A 183 -6.15 -5.31 27.22
CA PHE A 183 -4.72 -5.06 27.40
C PHE A 183 -4.25 -5.08 28.86
N ASN A 184 -5.04 -5.68 29.77
CA ASN A 184 -4.69 -5.81 31.19
C ASN A 184 -3.35 -6.52 31.46
N ASN A 185 -2.84 -7.30 30.50
CA ASN A 185 -1.55 -8.01 30.59
C ASN A 185 -0.42 -7.31 29.81
N ALA A 186 -0.66 -6.10 29.28
CA ALA A 186 0.39 -5.30 28.65
C ALA A 186 1.54 -5.05 29.65
N PRO A 187 2.80 -5.10 29.20
CA PRO A 187 3.93 -4.81 30.08
C PRO A 187 3.90 -3.36 30.53
N ALA A 188 4.53 -3.07 31.69
CA ALA A 188 4.62 -1.72 32.21
C ALA A 188 5.42 -0.77 31.29
N THR A 189 6.30 -1.32 30.46
CA THR A 189 7.04 -0.58 29.43
C THR A 189 7.09 -1.40 28.15
N ILE A 190 6.94 -0.72 27.02
CA ILE A 190 7.20 -1.24 25.69
C ILE A 190 8.34 -0.40 25.12
N ALA A 191 9.42 -1.04 24.65
CA ALA A 191 10.57 -0.30 24.13
C ALA A 191 10.28 0.17 22.69
N GLY A 192 10.52 1.46 22.41
CA GLY A 192 10.29 2.03 21.07
C GLY A 192 8.84 2.39 20.78
N SER A 193 8.01 2.54 21.80
CA SER A 193 6.63 3.04 21.72
C SER A 193 6.52 4.44 22.33
N VAL A 194 5.34 5.04 22.15
CA VAL A 194 4.90 6.27 22.80
C VAL A 194 3.79 5.92 23.78
N GLN A 195 3.73 6.64 24.91
CA GLN A 195 2.71 6.44 25.92
C GLN A 195 2.25 7.78 26.48
N LYS A 196 0.95 7.95 26.69
CA LYS A 196 0.42 9.10 27.42
C LYS A 196 0.99 9.15 28.85
N PRO A 197 1.39 10.33 29.35
CA PRO A 197 1.93 10.46 30.70
C PRO A 197 0.92 10.08 31.77
N ASN A 198 1.40 9.42 32.82
CA ASN A 198 0.62 9.00 33.99
C ASN A 198 -0.51 7.98 33.71
N THR A 199 -0.40 7.21 32.65
CA THR A 199 -1.29 6.06 32.35
C THR A 199 -0.51 4.74 32.39
N THR A 200 -1.23 3.62 32.28
CA THR A 200 -0.68 2.31 31.91
C THR A 200 -0.94 2.03 30.43
N TYR A 201 -0.16 1.15 29.80
CA TYR A 201 -0.45 0.70 28.43
C TYR A 201 -1.81 -0.01 28.31
N ALA A 202 -2.32 -0.57 29.42
CA ALA A 202 -3.66 -1.15 29.41
C ALA A 202 -4.75 -0.08 29.16
N GLU A 203 -4.53 1.13 29.66
CA GLU A 203 -5.44 2.28 29.53
C GLU A 203 -5.19 3.06 28.23
N ASP A 204 -3.98 3.03 27.67
CA ASP A 204 -3.55 3.95 26.61
C ASP A 204 -3.42 3.32 25.21
N LEU A 205 -3.44 1.99 25.09
CA LEU A 205 -3.35 1.31 23.80
C LEU A 205 -4.68 1.41 23.04
N GLU A 206 -4.65 2.05 21.88
CA GLU A 206 -5.79 2.21 20.96
C GLU A 206 -5.53 1.44 19.65
N PRO A 207 -6.16 0.27 19.43
CA PRO A 207 -6.02 -0.49 18.20
C PRO A 207 -6.67 0.21 17.01
N GLU A 208 -5.92 0.38 15.94
CA GLU A 208 -6.31 1.10 14.73
C GLU A 208 -6.65 0.11 13.60
N TYR A 209 -5.65 -0.64 13.12
CA TYR A 209 -5.79 -1.48 11.93
C TYR A 209 -5.27 -2.90 12.13
N ILE A 210 -5.89 -3.87 11.46
CA ILE A 210 -5.59 -5.31 11.60
C ILE A 210 -5.20 -5.97 10.28
N ALA A 211 -4.03 -6.61 10.25
CA ALA A 211 -3.59 -7.45 9.15
C ALA A 211 -3.60 -8.94 9.53
N VAL A 212 -4.29 -9.78 8.75
CA VAL A 212 -4.33 -11.23 8.95
C VAL A 212 -3.45 -11.96 7.94
N ASN A 213 -2.61 -12.88 8.42
CA ASN A 213 -1.73 -13.69 7.56
C ASN A 213 -2.51 -14.69 6.68
N GLU A 214 -1.87 -15.14 5.59
CA GLU A 214 -2.46 -16.08 4.63
C GLU A 214 -2.97 -17.39 5.26
N ALA A 215 -2.32 -17.84 6.35
CA ALA A 215 -2.70 -19.07 7.04
C ALA A 215 -3.87 -18.91 8.03
N SER A 216 -4.36 -17.69 8.27
CA SER A 216 -5.40 -17.39 9.28
C SER A 216 -5.01 -17.80 10.71
N THR A 217 -3.71 -17.72 11.04
CA THR A 217 -3.18 -18.12 12.36
C THR A 217 -2.59 -16.96 13.15
N LEU A 218 -2.22 -15.87 12.48
CA LEU A 218 -1.55 -14.71 13.07
C LEU A 218 -2.21 -13.43 12.55
N ALA A 219 -2.52 -12.51 13.46
CA ALA A 219 -2.80 -11.13 13.12
C ALA A 219 -1.73 -10.18 13.69
N GLY A 220 -1.42 -9.14 12.94
CA GLY A 220 -0.74 -7.95 13.44
C GLY A 220 -1.76 -6.83 13.59
N VAL A 221 -1.79 -6.19 14.75
CA VAL A 221 -2.69 -5.07 15.07
C VAL A 221 -1.84 -3.87 15.45
N VAL A 222 -1.99 -2.76 14.74
CA VAL A 222 -1.26 -1.53 15.03
C VAL A 222 -2.05 -0.64 15.98
N CYS A 223 -1.35 0.05 16.87
CA CYS A 223 -1.88 1.13 17.68
C CYS A 223 -1.09 2.39 17.31
N GLN A 224 -1.71 3.29 16.54
CA GLN A 224 -1.03 4.36 15.81
C GLN A 224 -0.38 5.36 16.77
N GLU A 225 -1.14 5.92 17.70
CA GLU A 225 -0.73 6.92 18.70
C GLU A 225 0.39 6.37 19.58
N ASN A 226 0.33 5.07 19.88
CA ASN A 226 1.31 4.41 20.74
C ASN A 226 2.55 3.92 19.99
N ASN A 227 2.54 3.89 18.65
CA ASN A 227 3.61 3.31 17.85
C ASN A 227 3.91 1.84 18.23
N VAL A 228 2.85 1.04 18.42
CA VAL A 228 2.92 -0.36 18.85
C VAL A 228 2.32 -1.30 17.82
N LEU A 229 2.95 -2.46 17.63
CA LEU A 229 2.40 -3.63 16.97
C LEU A 229 2.09 -4.72 18.00
N ILE A 230 0.82 -5.11 18.08
CA ILE A 230 0.33 -6.24 18.86
C ILE A 230 0.23 -7.46 17.92
N LEU A 231 0.84 -8.58 18.33
CA LEU A 231 0.71 -9.84 17.62
C LEU A 231 -0.33 -10.72 18.31
N VAL A 232 -1.26 -11.29 17.54
CA VAL A 232 -2.38 -12.10 18.05
C VAL A 232 -2.35 -13.48 17.42
N ASP A 233 -2.41 -14.53 18.25
CA ASP A 233 -2.63 -15.91 17.81
C ASP A 233 -4.12 -16.13 17.58
N LEU A 234 -4.50 -16.36 16.32
CA LEU A 234 -5.88 -16.58 15.89
C LEU A 234 -6.33 -18.04 16.01
N THR A 235 -5.44 -18.94 16.42
CA THR A 235 -5.78 -20.33 16.73
C THR A 235 -6.25 -20.44 18.17
N ALA A 236 -5.57 -19.74 19.08
CA ALA A 236 -5.90 -19.70 20.49
C ALA A 236 -6.80 -18.51 20.88
N ASP A 237 -6.94 -17.53 19.99
CA ASP A 237 -7.59 -16.23 20.22
C ASP A 237 -6.96 -15.52 21.44
N THR A 238 -5.64 -15.30 21.39
CA THR A 238 -4.87 -14.69 22.48
C THR A 238 -3.79 -13.74 21.98
N ILE A 239 -3.44 -12.73 22.78
CA ILE A 239 -2.31 -11.83 22.50
C ILE A 239 -0.99 -12.56 22.76
N LEU A 240 -0.09 -12.53 21.77
CA LEU A 240 1.25 -13.11 21.83
C LEU A 240 2.28 -12.13 22.38
N SER A 241 2.26 -10.89 21.90
CA SER A 241 3.25 -9.88 22.27
C SER A 241 2.82 -8.47 21.92
N TYR A 242 3.41 -7.50 22.62
CA TYR A 242 3.36 -6.07 22.32
C TYR A 242 4.76 -5.62 21.92
N LYS A 243 4.88 -4.90 20.81
CA LYS A 243 6.17 -4.49 20.27
C LYS A 243 6.14 -3.04 19.83
N GLY A 244 6.98 -2.20 20.43
CA GLY A 244 7.20 -0.85 19.92
C GLY A 244 7.95 -0.93 18.59
N LEU A 245 7.55 -0.10 17.65
CA LEU A 245 8.09 -0.08 16.29
C LEU A 245 9.46 0.61 16.22
N GLY A 246 9.85 1.32 17.28
CA GLY A 246 11.07 2.11 17.32
C GLY A 246 10.88 3.44 16.60
N PHE A 247 11.99 4.08 16.24
CA PHE A 247 11.98 5.41 15.64
C PHE A 247 12.94 5.48 14.46
N LYS A 248 12.50 6.11 13.38
CA LYS A 248 13.34 6.41 12.21
C LYS A 248 14.34 7.51 12.56
N ASP A 249 15.62 7.29 12.29
CA ASP A 249 16.65 8.31 12.44
C ASP A 249 16.74 9.17 11.18
N HIS A 250 16.25 10.42 11.23
CA HIS A 250 16.33 11.36 10.11
C HIS A 250 17.72 11.99 9.94
N SER A 251 18.71 11.68 10.80
CA SER A 251 20.08 12.13 10.61
C SER A 251 20.85 11.28 9.60
N VAL A 252 20.27 10.13 9.22
CA VAL A 252 20.85 9.19 8.26
C VAL A 252 20.52 9.61 6.83
N GLN A 253 21.50 9.53 5.94
CA GLN A 253 21.30 9.80 4.52
C GLN A 253 20.23 8.87 3.92
N GLY A 254 19.28 9.45 3.19
CA GLY A 254 18.13 8.72 2.63
C GLY A 254 16.93 8.67 3.58
N ASN A 255 17.02 9.27 4.77
CA ASN A 255 15.91 9.49 5.69
C ASN A 255 15.68 11.00 5.90
N GLY A 256 15.95 11.86 4.92
CA GLY A 256 15.68 13.28 5.09
C GLY A 256 14.19 13.56 5.30
N LEU A 257 13.87 14.77 5.75
CA LEU A 257 12.52 15.31 5.65
C LEU A 257 12.58 16.79 5.28
N ASP A 258 11.52 17.27 4.65
CA ASP A 258 11.22 18.70 4.63
C ASP A 258 10.47 19.08 5.91
N ALA A 259 11.04 19.96 6.74
CA ALA A 259 10.56 20.22 8.10
C ALA A 259 9.85 21.57 8.27
N SER A 260 9.79 22.40 7.22
CA SER A 260 9.22 23.74 7.31
C SER A 260 8.47 24.11 6.04
N ASN A 261 7.25 24.59 6.21
CA ASN A 261 6.43 25.12 5.13
C ASN A 261 6.57 26.64 4.90
N VAL A 262 7.62 27.27 5.43
CA VAL A 262 7.84 28.74 5.34
C VAL A 262 9.26 29.14 4.99
N ASP A 263 10.10 28.19 4.59
CA ASP A 263 11.44 28.48 4.08
C ASP A 263 11.43 28.86 2.58
N GLY A 264 10.31 28.59 1.89
CA GLY A 264 10.09 28.94 0.49
C GLY A 264 10.76 28.00 -0.50
N ALA A 265 11.16 26.80 -0.08
CA ALA A 265 11.77 25.80 -0.97
C ALA A 265 11.57 24.37 -0.43
N ILE A 266 11.45 23.40 -1.35
CA ILE A 266 11.45 21.98 -0.97
C ILE A 266 12.84 21.61 -0.44
N ASN A 267 12.96 21.40 0.87
CA ASN A 267 14.23 21.23 1.59
C ASN A 267 14.31 19.90 2.34
N ILE A 268 14.29 18.80 1.59
CA ILE A 268 14.47 17.45 2.15
C ILE A 268 15.93 17.28 2.62
N LEU A 269 16.13 17.37 3.94
CA LEU A 269 17.44 17.37 4.57
C LEU A 269 17.50 16.36 5.71
N THR A 270 18.70 15.84 5.99
CA THR A 270 18.94 15.08 7.22
C THR A 270 18.87 15.99 8.42
N GLN A 271 18.14 15.60 9.46
CA GLN A 271 17.91 16.38 10.68
C GLN A 271 18.22 15.54 11.92
N ASN A 272 18.65 16.19 13.02
CA ASN A 272 18.75 15.51 14.33
C ASN A 272 17.35 15.37 14.96
N VAL A 273 16.49 14.59 14.31
CA VAL A 273 15.09 14.35 14.65
C VAL A 273 14.81 12.86 14.42
N LYS A 274 13.94 12.29 15.24
CA LYS A 274 13.48 10.91 15.12
C LYS A 274 12.01 10.86 14.67
N GLY A 275 11.71 10.17 13.58
CA GLY A 275 10.32 9.96 13.13
C GLY A 275 9.69 8.79 13.88
N VAL A 276 8.51 9.01 14.46
CA VAL A 276 7.74 7.92 15.07
C VAL A 276 6.97 7.22 13.95
N TYR A 277 7.02 5.88 13.85
CA TYR A 277 6.42 5.18 12.70
C TYR A 277 4.91 5.36 12.62
N GLN A 278 4.19 5.20 13.74
CA GLN A 278 2.75 5.51 13.87
C GLN A 278 1.94 5.07 12.65
N PRO A 279 1.89 3.76 12.38
CA PRO A 279 1.20 3.29 11.21
C PRO A 279 -0.31 3.33 11.40
N ASP A 280 -0.97 3.90 10.40
CA ASP A 280 -2.41 3.90 10.25
C ASP A 280 -2.86 2.52 9.74
N ALA A 281 -2.65 2.26 8.44
CA ALA A 281 -2.91 0.95 7.87
C ALA A 281 -1.74 -0.05 7.97
N ILE A 282 -2.10 -1.33 8.05
CA ILE A 282 -1.19 -2.47 7.95
C ILE A 282 -1.77 -3.57 7.05
N ALA A 283 -0.93 -4.21 6.24
CA ALA A 283 -1.31 -5.38 5.44
C ALA A 283 -0.30 -6.53 5.64
N ALA A 284 -0.80 -7.77 5.54
CA ALA A 284 0.04 -8.97 5.63
C ALA A 284 0.21 -9.61 4.25
N TYR A 285 1.38 -10.15 3.99
CA TYR A 285 1.64 -10.94 2.79
C TYR A 285 2.67 -12.03 3.04
N THR A 286 2.74 -13.00 2.13
CA THR A 286 3.65 -14.15 2.25
C THR A 286 4.59 -14.21 1.08
N VAL A 287 5.89 -14.24 1.38
CA VAL A 287 6.97 -14.51 0.42
C VAL A 287 7.71 -15.75 0.87
N ASN A 288 7.84 -16.75 -0.01
CA ASN A 288 8.55 -18.01 0.28
C ASN A 288 8.08 -18.68 1.60
N ASN A 289 6.77 -18.73 1.83
CA ASN A 289 6.12 -19.26 3.05
C ASN A 289 6.48 -18.52 4.36
N THR A 290 7.03 -17.30 4.26
CA THR A 290 7.28 -16.43 5.41
C THR A 290 6.30 -15.26 5.37
N THR A 291 5.60 -15.03 6.48
CA THR A 291 4.74 -13.86 6.66
C THR A 291 5.59 -12.61 6.84
N TYR A 292 5.20 -11.55 6.16
CA TYR A 292 5.65 -10.19 6.38
C TYR A 292 4.45 -9.29 6.56
N PHE A 293 4.65 -8.18 7.26
CA PHE A 293 3.71 -7.08 7.31
C PHE A 293 4.27 -5.90 6.55
N ILE A 294 3.40 -5.07 6.00
CA ILE A 294 3.73 -3.76 5.45
C ILE A 294 2.83 -2.73 6.14
N SER A 295 3.39 -1.59 6.54
CA SER A 295 2.64 -0.53 7.21
C SER A 295 2.82 0.81 6.50
N ALA A 296 1.76 1.61 6.50
CA ALA A 296 1.75 2.98 6.03
C ALA A 296 1.94 3.91 7.24
N ASN A 297 3.05 4.65 7.29
CA ASN A 297 3.53 5.34 8.49
C ASN A 297 3.11 6.82 8.48
N GLU A 298 1.82 7.05 8.71
CA GLU A 298 1.15 8.34 8.54
C GLU A 298 1.56 9.35 9.61
N GLY A 299 1.24 9.07 10.88
CA GLY A 299 1.64 9.88 12.01
C GLY A 299 0.55 10.71 12.65
N ASP A 300 -0.30 10.09 13.48
CA ASP A 300 -1.33 10.84 14.19
C ASP A 300 -0.96 11.22 15.64
N ALA A 301 -1.64 12.25 16.16
CA ALA A 301 -1.32 12.84 17.44
C ALA A 301 -2.56 12.82 18.33
N ARG A 302 -2.38 12.52 19.62
CA ARG A 302 -3.40 12.80 20.62
C ARG A 302 -3.55 14.31 20.79
N ASP A 303 -4.47 14.95 20.07
CA ASP A 303 -4.73 16.40 20.09
C ASP A 303 -6.23 16.71 20.25
N TYR A 304 -6.71 16.66 21.49
CA TYR A 304 -8.10 16.90 21.88
C TYR A 304 -8.24 18.20 22.68
N GLY A 305 -9.45 18.75 22.81
CA GLY A 305 -9.70 19.99 23.55
C GLY A 305 -9.25 19.95 25.02
N GLY A 306 -9.27 18.78 25.65
CA GLY A 306 -8.86 18.56 27.05
C GLY A 306 -7.41 18.10 27.25
N TYR A 307 -6.74 17.60 26.21
CA TYR A 307 -5.38 17.08 26.27
C TYR A 307 -4.73 17.11 24.89
N SER A 308 -3.50 17.60 24.82
CA SER A 308 -2.69 17.55 23.60
C SER A 308 -1.29 17.05 23.94
N SER A 309 -0.86 16.02 23.22
CA SER A 309 0.52 15.55 23.16
C SER A 309 1.37 16.37 22.18
N GLU A 310 0.74 17.24 21.38
CA GLU A 310 1.37 17.97 20.30
C GLU A 310 1.87 19.36 20.74
N THR A 311 3.05 19.72 20.24
CA THR A 311 3.57 21.08 20.27
C THR A 311 4.43 21.32 19.03
N ARG A 312 5.16 22.44 19.00
CA ARG A 312 6.14 22.74 17.95
C ARG A 312 7.52 22.84 18.55
N VAL A 313 8.55 22.48 17.77
CA VAL A 313 9.94 22.50 18.26
C VAL A 313 10.34 23.85 18.85
N LYS A 314 9.86 24.99 18.30
CA LYS A 314 10.15 26.33 18.85
C LYS A 314 9.58 26.62 20.24
N ASN A 315 8.61 25.82 20.69
CA ASN A 315 7.97 25.96 21.99
C ASN A 315 8.64 25.10 23.07
N LEU A 316 9.50 24.17 22.67
CA LEU A 316 10.26 23.33 23.59
C LEU A 316 11.41 24.10 24.23
N THR A 317 11.79 23.69 25.45
CA THR A 317 13.10 24.03 26.01
C THR A 317 14.04 22.90 25.59
N LEU A 318 15.04 23.19 24.75
CA LEU A 318 15.99 22.18 24.29
C LEU A 318 17.20 22.14 25.21
N ASP A 319 17.68 20.93 25.52
CA ASP A 319 18.92 20.76 26.27
C ASP A 319 20.07 21.42 25.52
N SER A 320 20.88 22.18 26.27
CA SER A 320 21.97 22.97 25.70
C SER A 320 23.18 22.13 25.29
N ALA A 321 23.34 20.91 25.84
CA ALA A 321 24.41 20.00 25.46
C ALA A 321 24.05 19.19 24.21
N ALA A 322 22.80 18.74 24.08
CA ALA A 322 22.26 18.05 22.91
C ALA A 322 22.06 19.01 21.73
N PHE A 323 21.57 20.23 21.98
CA PHE A 323 21.26 21.25 20.98
C PHE A 323 22.00 22.58 21.23
N PRO A 324 23.34 22.63 21.07
CA PRO A 324 24.13 23.83 21.34
C PRO A 324 23.80 25.04 20.44
N THR A 325 23.04 24.82 19.37
CA THR A 325 22.55 25.83 18.43
C THR A 325 21.02 25.93 18.40
N ALA A 326 20.35 25.65 19.54
CA ALA A 326 18.89 25.68 19.68
C ALA A 326 18.26 26.96 19.10
N ASN A 327 18.87 28.13 19.31
CA ASN A 327 18.39 29.41 18.79
C ASN A 327 18.31 29.51 17.25
N VAL A 328 19.10 28.70 16.54
CA VAL A 328 19.04 28.58 15.08
C VAL A 328 18.09 27.48 14.66
N LEU A 329 18.15 26.32 15.33
CA LEU A 329 17.30 25.16 15.03
C LEU A 329 15.80 25.46 15.22
N GLN A 330 15.47 26.21 16.27
CA GLN A 330 14.09 26.62 16.58
C GLN A 330 13.56 27.78 15.70
N GLY A 331 14.31 28.21 14.68
CA GLY A 331 13.81 29.17 13.69
C GLY A 331 12.68 28.57 12.86
N ASP A 332 11.67 29.38 12.53
CA ASP A 332 10.47 28.91 11.79
C ASP A 332 10.81 28.30 10.42
N SER A 333 11.82 28.82 9.72
CA SER A 333 12.32 28.28 8.43
C SER A 333 13.34 27.13 8.60
N VAL A 334 13.45 26.56 9.80
CA VAL A 334 14.32 25.41 10.11
C VAL A 334 13.45 24.32 10.74
N LEU A 335 13.59 24.01 12.03
CA LEU A 335 12.73 23.02 12.72
C LEU A 335 11.62 23.69 13.52
N GLY A 336 11.66 25.01 13.72
CA GLY A 336 10.79 25.69 14.69
C GLY A 336 9.30 25.45 14.48
N ARG A 337 8.87 25.23 13.24
CA ARG A 337 7.49 24.89 12.92
C ARG A 337 7.17 23.40 13.02
N LEU A 338 8.14 22.49 12.88
CA LEU A 338 7.87 21.05 12.92
C LEU A 338 7.04 20.68 14.15
N LYS A 339 5.90 20.01 13.91
CA LYS A 339 5.08 19.41 14.95
C LYS A 339 5.83 18.28 15.63
N THR A 340 5.76 18.24 16.94
CA THR A 340 6.54 17.35 17.81
C THR A 340 5.77 17.07 19.09
N PHE A 341 6.25 16.12 19.88
CA PHE A 341 5.64 15.76 21.16
C PHE A 341 5.98 16.78 22.26
N THR A 342 5.10 16.91 23.26
CA THR A 342 5.42 17.59 24.51
C THR A 342 6.46 16.81 25.30
N ALA A 343 7.29 17.52 26.07
CA ALA A 343 8.45 16.93 26.77
C ALA A 343 8.06 15.85 27.80
N ASP A 344 6.84 15.91 28.37
CA ASP A 344 6.35 14.92 29.31
C ASP A 344 5.96 13.59 28.66
N VAL A 345 5.73 13.57 27.34
CA VAL A 345 5.42 12.35 26.56
C VAL A 345 6.71 11.64 26.17
N ILE A 346 7.63 12.34 25.49
CA ILE A 346 8.90 11.79 25.03
C ILE A 346 9.91 12.93 24.76
N GLY A 347 11.21 12.62 24.84
CA GLY A 347 12.29 13.55 24.48
C GLY A 347 13.10 14.08 25.67
N ASP A 348 12.54 14.11 26.87
CA ASP A 348 13.25 14.36 28.13
C ASP A 348 13.78 13.03 28.68
N THR A 349 15.05 12.72 28.42
CA THR A 349 15.63 11.39 28.72
C THR A 349 16.23 11.29 30.11
N ASP A 350 16.48 12.41 30.79
CA ASP A 350 17.02 12.45 32.15
C ASP A 350 16.06 13.01 33.21
N GLY A 351 14.91 13.54 32.79
CA GLY A 351 13.78 13.96 33.62
C GLY A 351 13.94 15.34 34.24
N ASP A 352 14.75 16.22 33.64
CA ASP A 352 15.01 17.56 34.16
C ASP A 352 14.08 18.65 33.60
N GLY A 353 13.25 18.29 32.61
CA GLY A 353 12.22 19.12 31.99
C GLY A 353 12.64 19.88 30.73
N ASP A 354 13.89 19.72 30.28
CA ASP A 354 14.28 20.08 28.91
C ASP A 354 14.33 18.84 27.99
N VAL A 355 14.48 19.08 26.68
CA VAL A 355 14.37 18.04 25.65
C VAL A 355 15.75 17.72 25.08
N ASP A 356 16.16 16.46 25.26
CA ASP A 356 17.41 15.87 24.75
C ASP A 356 17.27 15.35 23.32
N GLU A 357 16.07 14.91 22.95
CA GLU A 357 15.78 14.27 21.67
C GLU A 357 14.50 14.81 21.03
N LEU A 358 14.57 15.16 19.75
CA LEU A 358 13.41 15.66 19.00
C LEU A 358 12.73 14.53 18.24
N TYR A 359 11.40 14.58 18.20
CA TYR A 359 10.57 13.61 17.49
C TYR A 359 9.62 14.29 16.50
N SER A 360 9.34 13.67 15.36
CA SER A 360 8.26 14.08 14.44
C SER A 360 7.15 13.04 14.46
N TYR A 361 5.92 13.51 14.26
CA TYR A 361 4.79 12.63 13.96
C TYR A 361 4.99 12.00 12.59
N GLY A 362 4.77 10.69 12.53
CA GLY A 362 4.95 9.91 11.32
C GLY A 362 6.41 9.74 10.90
N ALA A 363 6.67 8.65 10.20
CA ALA A 363 7.96 8.42 9.58
C ALA A 363 7.98 8.82 8.09
N ARG A 364 6.87 9.36 7.56
CA ARG A 364 6.72 9.84 6.17
C ARG A 364 7.05 8.80 5.10
N SER A 365 6.75 7.55 5.42
CA SER A 365 7.24 6.38 4.69
C SER A 365 6.27 5.22 4.78
N PHE A 366 6.62 4.10 4.14
CA PHE A 366 6.07 2.82 4.49
C PHE A 366 7.20 1.87 4.87
N SER A 367 6.89 0.89 5.72
CA SER A 367 7.86 -0.06 6.23
C SER A 367 7.42 -1.51 5.99
N ILE A 368 8.39 -2.40 5.84
CA ILE A 368 8.18 -3.86 5.81
C ILE A 368 8.72 -4.44 7.12
N TRP A 369 7.93 -5.29 7.76
CA TRP A 369 8.23 -5.95 9.02
C TRP A 369 8.19 -7.48 8.85
N ASP A 370 9.03 -8.19 9.59
CA ASP A 370 8.91 -9.65 9.67
C ASP A 370 7.72 -10.07 10.55
N ALA A 371 7.42 -11.37 10.58
CA ALA A 371 6.31 -11.92 11.37
C ALA A 371 6.44 -11.67 12.89
N ALA A 372 7.62 -11.32 13.39
CA ALA A 372 7.87 -10.97 14.79
C ALA A 372 7.87 -9.44 15.00
N GLY A 373 7.53 -8.66 13.96
CA GLY A 373 7.47 -7.21 13.95
C GLY A 373 8.85 -6.53 13.92
N ASN A 374 9.92 -7.19 13.49
CA ASN A 374 11.22 -6.53 13.30
C ASN A 374 11.23 -5.79 11.96
N LEU A 375 11.78 -4.58 11.93
CA LEU A 375 11.94 -3.83 10.69
C LEU A 375 12.87 -4.58 9.72
N VAL A 376 12.40 -4.82 8.51
CA VAL A 376 13.14 -5.44 7.40
C VAL A 376 13.64 -4.38 6.44
N TRP A 377 12.77 -3.44 6.06
CA TRP A 377 13.07 -2.38 5.12
C TRP A 377 12.14 -1.19 5.34
N ASP A 378 12.60 0.02 5.01
CA ASP A 378 11.83 1.25 5.07
C ASP A 378 12.11 2.11 3.84
N SER A 379 11.10 2.84 3.34
CA SER A 379 11.24 3.67 2.14
C SER A 379 12.10 4.92 2.32
N GLY A 380 12.49 5.25 3.55
CA GLY A 380 13.26 6.44 3.86
C GLY A 380 12.53 7.70 3.42
N ASP A 381 13.21 8.56 2.69
CA ASP A 381 12.71 9.80 2.08
C ASP A 381 12.26 9.63 0.62
N ALA A 382 12.19 8.40 0.10
CA ALA A 382 11.96 8.16 -1.33
C ALA A 382 10.64 8.74 -1.85
N ILE A 383 9.60 8.80 -1.02
CA ILE A 383 8.30 9.38 -1.40
C ILE A 383 8.44 10.88 -1.64
N GLU A 384 8.93 11.63 -0.65
CA GLU A 384 9.15 13.08 -0.77
C GLU A 384 10.13 13.39 -1.92
N GLN A 385 11.23 12.62 -2.06
CA GLN A 385 12.21 12.81 -3.15
C GLN A 385 11.57 12.63 -4.53
N TYR A 386 10.72 11.62 -4.70
CA TYR A 386 10.04 11.37 -5.97
C TYR A 386 9.09 12.51 -6.32
N ILE A 387 8.29 12.97 -5.36
CA ILE A 387 7.30 14.02 -5.58
C ILE A 387 7.99 15.36 -5.81
N ALA A 388 9.03 15.70 -5.06
CA ALA A 388 9.84 16.89 -5.28
C ALA A 388 10.43 16.94 -6.70
N ALA A 389 10.89 15.79 -7.21
CA ALA A 389 11.50 15.71 -8.54
C ALA A 389 10.49 15.77 -9.69
N ASN A 390 9.28 15.21 -9.52
CA ASN A 390 8.33 15.01 -10.62
C ASN A 390 7.09 15.92 -10.55
N TYR A 391 6.65 16.28 -9.34
CA TYR A 391 5.44 17.06 -9.08
C TYR A 391 5.65 18.15 -8.01
N PRO A 392 6.69 19.00 -8.13
CA PRO A 392 7.03 19.98 -7.09
C PRO A 392 5.93 21.00 -6.78
N THR A 393 4.97 21.21 -7.70
CA THR A 393 3.83 22.10 -7.47
C THR A 393 2.79 21.53 -6.51
N PHE A 394 2.84 20.23 -6.23
CA PHE A 394 1.94 19.52 -5.32
C PHE A 394 2.70 18.92 -4.13
N PHE A 395 3.99 19.21 -3.97
CA PHE A 395 4.81 18.67 -2.89
C PHE A 395 4.19 18.99 -1.52
N ASN A 396 3.98 17.97 -0.69
CA ASN A 396 3.37 18.02 0.63
C ASN A 396 2.17 18.98 0.71
N CYS A 397 1.35 18.99 -0.34
CA CYS A 397 0.20 19.89 -0.39
C CYS A 397 -0.93 19.39 0.50
N ASN A 398 -1.91 20.26 0.75
CA ASN A 398 -3.11 19.89 1.49
C ASN A 398 -4.39 20.12 0.64
N ASP A 399 -5.45 19.39 0.96
CA ASP A 399 -6.78 19.42 0.33
C ASP A 399 -6.77 19.22 -1.20
N GLY A 400 -5.74 18.54 -1.74
CA GLY A 400 -5.58 18.35 -3.18
C GLY A 400 -5.34 19.65 -3.98
N LEU A 401 -4.79 20.69 -3.34
CA LEU A 401 -4.58 22.00 -3.96
C LEU A 401 -3.09 22.34 -4.08
N ALA A 402 -2.61 22.58 -5.31
CA ALA A 402 -1.25 23.08 -5.56
C ALA A 402 -1.00 24.46 -4.91
N ALA A 403 -2.06 25.26 -4.70
CA ALA A 403 -1.96 26.53 -3.98
C ALA A 403 -1.63 26.37 -2.49
N LYS A 404 -1.76 25.15 -1.96
CA LYS A 404 -1.40 24.74 -0.60
C LYS A 404 -0.15 23.86 -0.60
N MET A 405 0.67 23.93 -1.65
CA MET A 405 1.99 23.29 -1.69
C MET A 405 2.77 23.59 -0.41
N ASP A 406 3.49 22.58 0.08
CA ASP A 406 4.32 22.59 1.28
C ASP A 406 3.55 22.61 2.62
N ASN A 407 2.23 22.80 2.62
CA ASN A 407 1.47 22.99 3.86
C ASN A 407 1.55 21.84 4.86
N ARG A 408 1.98 20.64 4.44
CA ARG A 408 2.15 19.46 5.31
C ARG A 408 3.60 19.20 5.71
N SER A 409 4.59 19.93 5.19
CA SER A 409 6.00 19.71 5.53
C SER A 409 6.35 19.99 6.99
N ASP A 410 5.71 20.97 7.65
CA ASP A 410 5.90 21.17 9.09
C ASP A 410 5.08 20.19 9.97
N ASP A 411 4.27 19.33 9.35
CA ASP A 411 3.38 18.37 10.02
C ASP A 411 3.84 16.93 9.68
N LYS A 412 2.99 16.13 9.01
CA LYS A 412 3.21 14.70 8.68
C LYS A 412 3.83 14.46 7.28
N GLY A 413 4.06 15.51 6.49
CA GLY A 413 4.72 15.42 5.19
C GLY A 413 3.91 14.73 4.09
N ALA A 414 4.40 13.57 3.63
CA ALA A 414 3.78 12.82 2.54
C ALA A 414 2.60 11.92 2.96
N GLU A 415 2.40 11.71 4.26
CA GLU A 415 1.23 11.03 4.86
C GLU A 415 0.81 9.71 4.20
N PRO A 416 1.67 8.67 4.23
CA PRO A 416 1.24 7.34 3.81
C PRO A 416 0.25 6.78 4.81
N GLU A 417 -1.01 6.64 4.39
CA GLU A 417 -2.16 6.34 5.24
C GLU A 417 -2.66 4.92 4.99
N ALA A 418 -2.98 4.63 3.73
CA ALA A 418 -3.51 3.34 3.34
C ALA A 418 -2.42 2.39 2.81
N VAL A 419 -2.55 1.09 3.03
CA VAL A 419 -1.76 0.08 2.32
C VAL A 419 -2.53 -1.19 2.02
N THR A 420 -2.40 -1.70 0.79
CA THR A 420 -2.88 -3.03 0.42
C THR A 420 -1.84 -3.80 -0.41
N ILE A 421 -2.00 -5.12 -0.47
CA ILE A 421 -1.12 -6.01 -1.21
C ILE A 421 -1.87 -6.67 -2.36
N GLY A 422 -1.27 -6.65 -3.55
CA GLY A 422 -1.73 -7.41 -4.71
C GLY A 422 -0.69 -8.40 -5.21
N LYS A 423 -1.14 -9.58 -5.63
CA LYS A 423 -0.27 -10.58 -6.26
C LYS A 423 -0.66 -10.77 -7.72
N ILE A 424 0.29 -10.56 -8.63
CA ILE A 424 0.11 -10.77 -10.07
C ILE A 424 1.16 -11.78 -10.52
N GLY A 425 0.70 -12.98 -10.90
CA GLY A 425 1.60 -14.10 -11.19
C GLY A 425 2.47 -14.46 -9.99
N THR A 426 3.79 -14.32 -10.15
CA THR A 426 4.76 -14.60 -9.08
C THR A 426 5.21 -13.36 -8.31
N ARG A 427 4.78 -12.16 -8.74
CA ARG A 427 5.19 -10.88 -8.15
C ARG A 427 4.18 -10.41 -7.14
N VAL A 428 4.67 -9.79 -6.09
CA VAL A 428 3.86 -9.15 -5.05
C VAL A 428 4.07 -7.65 -5.15
N TYR A 429 2.98 -6.89 -5.11
CA TYR A 429 2.97 -5.44 -5.19
C TYR A 429 2.31 -4.86 -3.94
N ALA A 430 2.92 -3.82 -3.41
CA ALA A 430 2.34 -2.94 -2.42
C ALA A 430 1.77 -1.70 -3.10
N PHE A 431 0.57 -1.33 -2.70
CA PHE A 431 -0.09 -0.08 -3.08
C PHE A 431 -0.25 0.73 -1.81
N VAL A 432 0.38 1.91 -1.76
CA VAL A 432 0.43 2.78 -0.58
C VAL A 432 -0.26 4.10 -0.90
N GLY A 433 -1.39 4.38 -0.28
CA GLY A 433 -2.15 5.61 -0.43
C GLY A 433 -1.52 6.74 0.37
N LEU A 434 -1.50 7.94 -0.19
CA LEU A 434 -0.99 9.14 0.47
C LEU A 434 -2.17 10.09 0.74
N GLU A 435 -2.58 10.29 1.99
CA GLU A 435 -3.82 11.00 2.34
C GLU A 435 -3.79 12.46 1.82
N ARG A 436 -2.99 13.32 2.45
CA ARG A 436 -2.94 14.76 2.09
C ARG A 436 -2.16 15.05 0.82
N GLN A 437 -1.01 14.39 0.67
CA GLN A 437 -0.19 14.51 -0.53
C GLN A 437 -0.95 14.01 -1.77
N GLY A 438 -1.84 13.03 -1.62
CA GLY A 438 -2.64 12.47 -2.70
C GLY A 438 -1.88 11.48 -3.58
N GLY A 439 -2.62 10.50 -4.09
CA GLY A 439 -2.12 9.47 -5.00
C GLY A 439 -1.71 8.18 -4.31
N ILE A 440 -1.29 7.20 -5.11
CA ILE A 440 -0.92 5.86 -4.67
C ILE A 440 0.46 5.50 -5.20
N MET A 441 1.39 5.22 -4.30
CA MET A 441 2.71 4.70 -4.63
C MET A 441 2.63 3.18 -4.84
N VAL A 442 3.24 2.69 -5.91
CA VAL A 442 3.24 1.26 -6.27
C VAL A 442 4.66 0.72 -6.24
N TYR A 443 4.88 -0.28 -5.40
CA TYR A 443 6.17 -0.95 -5.24
C TYR A 443 6.04 -2.45 -5.48
N GLU A 444 6.97 -3.06 -6.22
CA GLU A 444 7.17 -4.50 -6.19
C GLU A 444 7.89 -4.88 -4.89
N VAL A 445 7.30 -5.77 -4.09
CA VAL A 445 7.81 -6.22 -2.78
C VAL A 445 8.05 -7.73 -2.75
N THR A 446 8.26 -8.36 -3.91
CA THR A 446 8.58 -9.79 -4.01
C THR A 446 9.86 -10.15 -3.25
N ASP A 447 10.86 -9.26 -3.24
CA ASP A 447 11.97 -9.30 -2.30
C ASP A 447 11.75 -8.24 -1.20
N PRO A 448 11.34 -8.64 0.02
CA PRO A 448 11.04 -7.71 1.10
C PRO A 448 12.25 -6.89 1.57
N ASN A 449 13.48 -7.31 1.23
CA ASN A 449 14.70 -6.57 1.59
C ASN A 449 15.08 -5.52 0.54
N ASN A 450 14.53 -5.64 -0.68
CA ASN A 450 14.84 -4.76 -1.80
C ASN A 450 13.58 -4.41 -2.62
N PRO A 451 12.58 -3.73 -2.03
CA PRO A 451 11.45 -3.21 -2.78
C PRO A 451 11.86 -2.33 -3.97
N VAL A 452 11.10 -2.40 -5.05
CA VAL A 452 11.36 -1.64 -6.29
C VAL A 452 10.16 -0.76 -6.60
N PHE A 453 10.38 0.56 -6.72
CA PHE A 453 9.35 1.49 -7.15
C PHE A 453 8.96 1.24 -8.61
N GLU A 454 7.66 1.14 -8.89
CA GLU A 454 7.11 0.80 -10.21
C GLU A 454 6.28 1.95 -10.81
N ASN A 455 5.42 2.57 -10.00
CA ASN A 455 4.50 3.58 -10.50
C ASN A 455 3.99 4.51 -9.39
N PHE A 456 3.48 5.67 -9.80
CA PHE A 456 2.70 6.58 -8.96
C PHE A 456 1.38 6.90 -9.66
N ILE A 457 0.28 6.44 -9.08
CA ILE A 457 -1.08 6.70 -9.58
C ILE A 457 -1.54 8.01 -8.95
N HIS A 458 -1.95 8.99 -9.76
CA HIS A 458 -2.39 10.27 -9.22
C HIS A 458 -3.39 10.96 -10.15
N SER A 459 -4.18 11.87 -9.57
CA SER A 459 -5.21 12.65 -10.26
C SER A 459 -4.83 14.14 -10.41
N PHE A 460 -3.53 14.45 -10.32
CA PHE A 460 -3.04 15.83 -10.33
C PHE A 460 -3.26 16.50 -11.69
N ASP A 461 -4.04 17.58 -11.71
CA ASP A 461 -4.17 18.45 -12.87
C ASP A 461 -3.22 19.65 -12.71
N LEU A 462 -2.10 19.62 -13.45
CA LEU A 462 -1.09 20.68 -13.44
C LEU A 462 -1.57 21.98 -14.10
N ALA A 463 -2.63 21.94 -14.91
CA ALA A 463 -3.17 23.14 -15.55
C ALA A 463 -4.07 23.93 -14.61
N THR A 464 -4.87 23.25 -13.80
CA THR A 464 -5.79 23.88 -12.83
C THR A 464 -5.18 24.00 -11.44
N GLY A 465 -4.18 23.17 -11.10
CA GLY A 465 -3.61 23.10 -9.76
C GLY A 465 -4.50 22.37 -8.75
N THR A 466 -5.33 21.43 -9.21
CA THR A 466 -6.28 20.66 -8.40
C THR A 466 -6.09 19.16 -8.59
N MET A 467 -6.59 18.37 -7.63
CA MET A 467 -6.73 16.93 -7.74
C MET A 467 -8.21 16.56 -7.87
N LEU A 468 -8.50 15.46 -8.55
CA LEU A 468 -9.87 14.95 -8.66
C LEU A 468 -10.21 14.00 -7.51
N ASP A 469 -9.25 13.16 -7.15
CA ASP A 469 -9.33 12.14 -6.11
C ASP A 469 -8.38 12.56 -4.98
N ILE A 470 -8.92 12.77 -3.78
CA ILE A 470 -8.27 13.42 -2.63
C ILE A 470 -8.47 12.56 -1.38
N ALA A 471 -7.41 12.36 -0.58
CA ALA A 471 -7.40 11.55 0.62
C ALA A 471 -7.76 10.07 0.37
N PRO A 472 -6.90 9.31 -0.32
CA PRO A 472 -7.09 7.87 -0.48
C PRO A 472 -6.96 7.13 0.87
N GLU A 473 -8.09 6.59 1.36
CA GLU A 473 -8.23 5.90 2.65
C GLU A 473 -8.38 4.37 2.46
N GLY A 474 -9.44 3.94 1.78
CA GLY A 474 -9.69 2.52 1.53
C GLY A 474 -8.97 2.00 0.28
N LEU A 475 -8.13 0.97 0.42
CA LEU A 475 -7.49 0.28 -0.70
C LEU A 475 -7.82 -1.21 -0.74
N ILE A 476 -8.36 -1.68 -1.89
CA ILE A 476 -8.62 -3.10 -2.13
C ILE A 476 -7.95 -3.53 -3.43
N PHE A 477 -7.13 -4.57 -3.36
CA PHE A 477 -6.71 -5.29 -4.55
C PHE A 477 -7.59 -6.52 -4.78
N VAL A 478 -8.21 -6.60 -5.96
CA VAL A 478 -9.00 -7.76 -6.41
C VAL A 478 -8.22 -8.47 -7.50
N PRO A 479 -7.73 -9.70 -7.26
CA PRO A 479 -6.99 -10.43 -8.29
C PRO A 479 -7.91 -10.82 -9.45
N ALA A 480 -7.33 -10.99 -10.65
CA ALA A 480 -8.07 -11.36 -11.86
C ALA A 480 -8.92 -12.64 -11.70
N ALA A 481 -8.51 -13.57 -10.85
CA ALA A 481 -9.26 -14.80 -10.60
C ALA A 481 -10.54 -14.59 -9.77
N GLU A 482 -10.62 -13.48 -9.03
CA GLU A 482 -11.74 -13.13 -8.15
C GLU A 482 -12.54 -11.94 -8.70
N SER A 483 -12.09 -11.31 -9.77
CA SER A 483 -12.84 -10.24 -10.42
C SER A 483 -13.83 -10.79 -11.46
N HIS A 484 -15.00 -10.18 -11.52
CA HIS A 484 -16.06 -10.51 -12.48
C HIS A 484 -15.68 -10.28 -13.95
N ASN A 485 -14.62 -9.52 -14.21
CA ASN A 485 -14.14 -9.16 -15.55
C ASN A 485 -12.81 -9.84 -15.93
N ASN A 486 -12.26 -10.70 -15.07
CA ASN A 486 -10.97 -11.39 -15.25
C ASN A 486 -9.75 -10.46 -15.34
N LYS A 487 -9.82 -9.27 -14.74
CA LYS A 487 -8.74 -8.29 -14.67
C LYS A 487 -8.31 -8.08 -13.23
N ASN A 488 -7.02 -7.84 -12.95
CA ASN A 488 -6.65 -7.39 -11.61
C ASN A 488 -7.16 -5.97 -11.44
N MET A 489 -7.84 -5.70 -10.33
CA MET A 489 -8.37 -4.37 -10.04
C MET A 489 -7.76 -3.83 -8.77
N LEU A 490 -7.44 -2.53 -8.76
CA LEU A 490 -7.20 -1.76 -7.55
C LEU A 490 -8.40 -0.82 -7.38
N ILE A 491 -9.09 -0.95 -6.26
CA ILE A 491 -10.24 -0.11 -5.90
C ILE A 491 -9.76 0.83 -4.80
N VAL A 492 -9.94 2.14 -5.04
CA VAL A 492 -9.43 3.21 -4.18
C VAL A 492 -10.59 4.09 -3.77
N SER A 493 -10.84 4.17 -2.48
CA SER A 493 -11.79 5.07 -1.84
C SER A 493 -11.08 6.35 -1.41
N ASN A 494 -11.64 7.51 -1.72
CA ASN A 494 -11.03 8.82 -1.52
C ASN A 494 -12.01 9.72 -0.76
N GLU A 495 -11.82 9.82 0.55
CA GLU A 495 -12.82 10.32 1.50
C GLU A 495 -13.17 11.80 1.28
N VAL A 496 -12.15 12.67 1.21
CA VAL A 496 -12.34 14.11 1.07
C VAL A 496 -13.05 14.47 -0.24
N SER A 497 -12.76 13.72 -1.31
CA SER A 497 -13.43 13.92 -2.60
C SER A 497 -14.76 13.18 -2.75
N GLY A 498 -15.08 12.24 -1.86
CA GLY A 498 -16.24 11.38 -1.97
C GLY A 498 -16.25 10.52 -3.24
N THR A 499 -15.10 9.95 -3.62
CA THR A 499 -14.96 9.14 -4.85
C THR A 499 -14.42 7.74 -4.56
N THR A 500 -14.93 6.74 -5.29
CA THR A 500 -14.32 5.41 -5.35
C THR A 500 -13.93 5.10 -6.79
N VAL A 501 -12.64 4.93 -7.05
CA VAL A 501 -12.08 4.72 -8.38
C VAL A 501 -11.66 3.26 -8.53
N ILE A 502 -11.94 2.67 -9.71
CA ILE A 502 -11.57 1.30 -10.05
C ILE A 502 -10.51 1.37 -11.14
N TYR A 503 -9.29 0.94 -10.83
CA TYR A 503 -8.19 0.80 -11.78
C TYR A 503 -8.05 -0.66 -12.21
N GLU A 504 -7.72 -0.89 -13.47
CA GLU A 504 -7.13 -2.14 -13.95
C GLU A 504 -5.61 -2.08 -13.76
N VAL A 505 -5.03 -3.18 -13.25
CA VAL A 505 -3.59 -3.34 -13.08
C VAL A 505 -3.09 -4.50 -13.94
N GLU A 506 -2.33 -4.19 -14.98
CA GLU A 506 -1.74 -5.17 -15.90
C GLU A 506 -0.23 -5.27 -15.70
N ASP A 507 0.27 -6.48 -15.45
CA ASP A 507 1.71 -6.76 -15.55
C ASP A 507 2.09 -6.98 -17.03
N LEU A 508 2.83 -6.02 -17.58
CA LEU A 508 3.29 -5.96 -18.97
C LEU A 508 4.28 -7.08 -19.33
N LEU A 509 4.99 -7.63 -18.33
CA LEU A 509 5.90 -8.76 -18.52
C LEU A 509 5.16 -10.09 -18.46
N SER A 510 4.05 -10.16 -17.73
CA SER A 510 3.14 -11.31 -17.79
C SER A 510 2.28 -11.33 -19.06
N SER A 511 1.96 -10.15 -19.61
CA SER A 511 1.19 -9.99 -20.85
C SER A 511 2.03 -10.21 -22.11
N LEU A 512 3.37 -10.17 -21.98
CA LEU A 512 4.29 -10.93 -22.83
C LEU A 512 4.02 -12.42 -22.61
N ARG A 513 2.94 -12.91 -23.20
CA ARG A 513 2.84 -14.30 -23.60
C ARG A 513 4.04 -14.55 -24.50
N LEU A 514 5.13 -15.03 -23.91
CA LEU A 514 5.96 -16.02 -24.57
C LEU A 514 4.99 -17.13 -24.93
N THR A 515 4.43 -17.05 -26.14
CA THR A 515 3.86 -18.19 -26.80
C THR A 515 4.98 -19.21 -26.82
N ASN A 516 4.95 -20.13 -25.85
CA ASN A 516 5.78 -21.32 -25.78
C ASN A 516 5.45 -22.29 -26.94
N SER A 517 5.11 -21.76 -28.12
CA SER A 517 4.91 -22.46 -29.37
C SER A 517 6.22 -22.64 -30.16
N VAL A 518 7.33 -22.03 -29.72
CA VAL A 518 8.62 -22.03 -30.46
C VAL A 518 9.51 -23.22 -30.10
N ASN A 519 9.16 -24.05 -29.10
CA ASN A 519 9.94 -25.24 -28.74
C ASN A 519 9.86 -26.41 -29.75
N GLU A 520 9.16 -26.26 -30.88
CA GLU A 520 9.08 -27.29 -31.91
C GLU A 520 9.80 -26.94 -33.23
N ILE A 521 10.23 -25.68 -33.43
CA ILE A 521 10.95 -25.31 -34.65
C ILE A 521 12.36 -25.90 -34.61
N SER A 522 12.70 -26.73 -35.59
CA SER A 522 14.02 -27.36 -35.67
C SER A 522 14.62 -27.27 -37.07
N VAL A 523 15.95 -27.15 -37.11
CA VAL A 523 16.72 -27.04 -38.36
C VAL A 523 17.78 -28.13 -38.39
N TYR A 524 17.63 -29.09 -39.31
CA TYR A 524 18.48 -30.27 -39.36
C TYR A 524 18.68 -30.80 -40.81
N PRO A 525 19.78 -31.51 -41.11
CA PRO A 525 20.95 -31.64 -40.25
C PRO A 525 21.67 -30.29 -40.13
N ASN A 526 22.26 -30.05 -38.96
CA ASN A 526 23.08 -28.88 -38.71
C ASN A 526 24.18 -29.28 -37.72
N PRO A 527 25.43 -29.46 -38.17
CA PRO A 527 26.00 -29.03 -39.45
C PRO A 527 25.48 -29.77 -40.72
N THR A 528 25.58 -29.15 -41.90
CA THR A 528 25.17 -29.73 -43.20
C THR A 528 26.16 -29.43 -44.35
N GLN A 529 26.09 -30.17 -45.46
CA GLN A 529 26.90 -29.96 -46.67
C GLN A 529 26.12 -29.43 -47.87
N HIS A 530 24.83 -29.78 -48.01
CA HIS A 530 24.07 -29.55 -49.25
C HIS A 530 22.73 -28.85 -49.00
N GLN A 531 21.98 -29.30 -48.00
CA GLN A 531 20.63 -28.82 -47.73
C GLN A 531 20.33 -28.88 -46.23
N LEU A 532 19.38 -28.07 -45.76
CA LEU A 532 18.83 -28.14 -44.42
C LEU A 532 17.30 -28.22 -44.49
N THR A 533 16.70 -29.01 -43.61
CA THR A 533 15.26 -29.07 -43.40
C THR A 533 14.91 -28.09 -42.28
N ILE A 534 13.92 -27.24 -42.54
CA ILE A 534 13.27 -26.36 -41.58
C ILE A 534 11.94 -27.02 -41.24
N ASP A 535 11.80 -27.48 -40.01
CA ASP A 535 10.59 -28.09 -39.48
C ASP A 535 9.93 -27.11 -38.52
N LEU A 536 8.72 -26.67 -38.81
CA LEU A 536 7.96 -25.74 -37.99
C LEU A 536 7.26 -26.45 -36.81
N GLY A 537 7.24 -27.80 -36.78
CA GLY A 537 6.57 -28.61 -35.75
C GLY A 537 5.06 -28.70 -35.91
N GLN A 538 4.43 -27.59 -36.33
CA GLN A 538 2.99 -27.46 -36.54
C GLN A 538 2.69 -26.44 -37.65
N GLU A 539 1.46 -26.44 -38.16
CA GLU A 539 0.99 -25.34 -39.02
C GLU A 539 0.90 -24.05 -38.20
N LEU A 540 1.47 -22.97 -38.74
CA LEU A 540 1.44 -21.64 -38.13
C LEU A 540 0.43 -20.77 -38.89
N ASP A 541 -0.29 -19.91 -38.18
CA ASP A 541 -1.24 -18.97 -38.79
C ASP A 541 -0.49 -17.93 -39.65
N GLY A 542 -0.69 -18.00 -40.96
CA GLY A 542 -0.12 -17.03 -41.90
C GLY A 542 1.16 -17.49 -42.59
N SER A 543 1.77 -16.58 -43.34
CA SER A 543 2.92 -16.88 -44.21
C SER A 543 4.24 -16.72 -43.48
N VAL A 544 5.01 -17.80 -43.35
CA VAL A 544 6.34 -17.78 -42.73
C VAL A 544 7.41 -17.55 -43.79
N ASN A 545 8.19 -16.49 -43.63
CA ASN A 545 9.34 -16.18 -44.48
C ASN A 545 10.64 -16.56 -43.79
N TYR A 546 11.59 -17.11 -44.54
CA TYR A 546 12.94 -17.34 -44.08
C TYR A 546 13.91 -16.32 -44.69
N GLN A 547 14.96 -16.02 -43.95
CA GLN A 547 16.10 -15.21 -44.39
C GLN A 547 17.39 -15.90 -43.91
N LEU A 548 18.34 -16.11 -44.81
CA LEU A 548 19.64 -16.69 -44.52
C LEU A 548 20.72 -15.62 -44.76
N ILE A 549 21.46 -15.28 -43.72
CA ILE A 549 22.53 -14.27 -43.76
C ILE A 549 23.89 -14.86 -43.40
N ASN A 550 24.98 -14.24 -43.83
CA ASN A 550 26.34 -14.60 -43.40
C ASN A 550 26.76 -13.85 -42.11
N GLY A 551 27.96 -14.15 -41.61
CA GLY A 551 28.50 -13.54 -40.39
C GLY A 551 28.77 -12.02 -40.43
N ILE A 552 28.63 -11.36 -41.58
CA ILE A 552 28.71 -9.90 -41.72
C ILE A 552 27.33 -9.27 -41.97
N GLY A 553 26.25 -10.04 -41.84
CA GLY A 553 24.87 -9.55 -41.99
C GLY A 553 24.39 -9.41 -43.44
N GLN A 554 25.15 -9.89 -44.42
CA GLN A 554 24.72 -9.89 -45.82
C GLN A 554 23.68 -11.00 -46.05
N GLU A 555 22.55 -10.64 -46.64
CA GLU A 555 21.53 -11.59 -47.07
C GLU A 555 22.02 -12.42 -48.26
N LEU A 556 21.86 -13.74 -48.13
CA LEU A 556 22.27 -14.71 -49.14
C LEU A 556 21.06 -15.37 -49.81
N LYS A 557 20.05 -15.72 -49.02
CA LYS A 557 18.79 -16.31 -49.50
C LYS A 557 17.62 -15.79 -48.67
N ASN A 558 16.46 -15.67 -49.29
CA ASN A 558 15.19 -15.43 -48.63
C ASN A 558 14.09 -16.18 -49.39
N GLY A 559 12.94 -16.39 -48.74
CA GLY A 559 11.77 -16.93 -49.39
C GLY A 559 10.66 -17.25 -48.40
N GLN A 560 9.57 -17.80 -48.89
CA GLN A 560 8.44 -18.22 -48.08
C GLN A 560 8.43 -19.74 -47.92
N LEU A 561 8.15 -20.22 -46.71
CA LEU A 561 7.94 -21.65 -46.44
C LEU A 561 6.53 -22.05 -46.90
N GLY A 562 6.43 -23.12 -47.69
CA GLY A 562 5.17 -23.55 -48.30
C GLY A 562 4.41 -24.63 -47.53
N GLU A 563 5.09 -25.29 -46.59
CA GLU A 563 4.59 -26.44 -45.82
C GLU A 563 5.23 -26.42 -44.42
N THR A 564 4.65 -27.17 -43.46
CA THR A 564 5.19 -27.34 -42.10
C THR A 564 6.64 -27.83 -42.09
N GLN A 565 7.07 -28.57 -43.12
CA GLN A 565 8.46 -28.93 -43.35
C GLN A 565 8.92 -28.44 -44.72
N SER A 566 10.01 -27.68 -44.77
CA SER A 566 10.56 -27.13 -46.01
C SER A 566 12.07 -27.40 -46.09
N THR A 567 12.56 -27.77 -47.28
CA THR A 567 14.00 -27.99 -47.50
C THR A 567 14.63 -26.78 -48.17
N LEU A 568 15.75 -26.32 -47.64
CA LEU A 568 16.55 -25.22 -48.17
C LEU A 568 17.89 -25.74 -48.69
N GLU A 569 18.10 -25.63 -50.01
CA GLU A 569 19.38 -25.91 -50.67
C GLU A 569 20.39 -24.81 -50.36
N ILE A 570 21.57 -25.20 -49.90
CA ILE A 570 22.70 -24.31 -49.59
C ILE A 570 24.00 -24.74 -50.29
N SER A 571 23.92 -25.70 -51.22
CA SER A 571 25.07 -26.28 -51.94
C SER A 571 25.95 -25.23 -52.64
N ASP A 572 25.35 -24.13 -53.10
CA ASP A 572 25.99 -22.99 -53.77
C ASP A 572 26.77 -22.04 -52.83
N LEU A 573 26.57 -22.13 -51.52
CA LEU A 573 27.25 -21.27 -50.55
C LEU A 573 28.67 -21.79 -50.20
N PRO A 574 29.65 -20.95 -49.84
CA PRO A 574 30.93 -21.42 -49.31
C PRO A 574 30.77 -22.20 -47.98
N ASN A 575 31.81 -22.90 -47.54
CA ASN A 575 31.84 -23.44 -46.17
C ASN A 575 31.92 -22.29 -45.16
N GLY A 576 31.14 -22.34 -44.08
CA GLY A 576 31.06 -21.24 -43.14
C GLY A 576 29.87 -21.29 -42.19
N ILE A 577 29.72 -20.22 -41.42
CA ILE A 577 28.63 -20.01 -40.48
C ILE A 577 27.62 -19.03 -41.08
N TYR A 578 26.36 -19.42 -41.03
CA TYR A 578 25.21 -18.65 -41.47
C TYR A 578 24.19 -18.52 -40.34
N TYR A 579 23.29 -17.55 -40.45
CA TYR A 579 22.18 -17.39 -39.53
C TYR A 579 20.88 -17.44 -40.34
N LEU A 580 20.02 -18.39 -39.99
CA LEU A 580 18.69 -18.56 -40.56
C LEU A 580 17.69 -17.93 -39.60
N THR A 581 16.87 -17.02 -40.13
CA THR A 581 15.85 -16.28 -39.40
C THR A 581 14.49 -16.58 -40.02
N LEU A 582 13.49 -16.92 -39.21
CA LEU A 582 12.10 -17.09 -39.63
C LEU A 582 11.23 -15.96 -39.10
N ARG A 583 10.35 -15.41 -39.94
CA ARG A 583 9.44 -14.32 -39.60
C ARG A 583 8.04 -14.58 -40.12
N ASN A 584 7.03 -14.12 -39.39
CA ASN A 584 5.65 -14.02 -39.86
C ASN A 584 5.25 -12.54 -39.83
N ALA A 585 4.89 -11.99 -40.99
CA ALA A 585 4.82 -10.54 -41.19
C ALA A 585 6.11 -9.84 -40.69
N GLU A 586 6.01 -8.98 -39.67
CA GLU A 586 7.15 -8.28 -39.06
C GLU A 586 7.68 -8.97 -37.78
N GLN A 587 6.98 -9.99 -37.27
CA GLN A 587 7.34 -10.69 -36.04
C GLN A 587 8.44 -11.72 -36.30
N LEU A 588 9.49 -11.67 -35.47
CA LEU A 588 10.55 -12.68 -35.43
C LEU A 588 10.04 -13.96 -34.74
N LEU A 589 10.12 -15.10 -35.42
CA LEU A 589 9.69 -16.40 -34.89
C LEU A 589 10.86 -17.25 -34.37
N PHE A 590 11.97 -17.29 -35.11
CA PHE A 590 13.07 -18.22 -34.83
C PHE A 590 14.37 -17.73 -35.46
N THR A 591 15.49 -17.94 -34.77
CA THR A 591 16.83 -17.69 -35.31
C THR A 591 17.76 -18.83 -34.94
N GLN A 592 18.43 -19.43 -35.93
CA GLN A 592 19.38 -20.52 -35.72
C GLN A 592 20.67 -20.30 -36.48
N LYS A 593 21.79 -20.55 -35.80
CA LYS A 593 23.10 -20.67 -36.43
C LYS A 593 23.16 -21.95 -37.27
N VAL A 594 23.42 -21.84 -38.56
CA VAL A 594 23.63 -22.95 -39.51
C VAL A 594 25.11 -23.07 -39.84
N VAL A 595 25.67 -24.27 -39.73
CA VAL A 595 27.08 -24.57 -40.04
C VAL A 595 27.15 -25.38 -41.33
N LYS A 596 27.75 -24.80 -42.38
CA LYS A 596 28.08 -25.52 -43.62
C LYS A 596 29.55 -25.95 -43.61
N TYR A 597 29.84 -27.23 -43.86
CA TYR A 597 31.19 -27.79 -43.78
C TYR A 597 31.62 -28.61 -45.00
#